data_AF-A0AA50RYX8-F1
#
_entry.id   AF-A0AA50RYX8-F1
#
_cell.length_a   1.000
_cell.length_b   1.000
_cell.length_c   1.000
_cell.angle_alpha   90.00
_cell.angle_beta   90.00
_cell.angle_gamma   90.00
#
_symmetry.space_group_name_H-M   'P 1'
#
loop_
_entity.id
_entity.type
_entity.pdbx_description
1 polymer ?
#
loop_
_entity_poly.entity_id
_entity_poly.type
_entity_poly.pdbx_seq_one_letter_code
_entity_poly.pdbx_strand_id
1 'polypeptide(L)' 'LAIDLLHPSPVSERRKHKLKRLVPHPNSYFMDVKCPGCYKITTVFSHAQRVVVCAGCSTILCQPTGGRARLT' A
#
# COMPACT_ATOMS: atom_id res chain seq x y z
N LEU A 1 -14.49 12.15 33.28
CA LEU A 1 -13.74 11.14 32.50
C LEU A 1 -12.75 11.90 31.62
N ALA A 2 -11.46 11.82 31.92
CA ALA A 2 -10.42 12.49 31.13
C ALA A 2 -9.96 11.57 29.99
N ILE A 3 -9.89 12.09 28.77
CA ILE A 3 -9.36 11.40 27.60
C ILE A 3 -7.99 12.02 27.30
N ASP A 4 -6.96 11.18 27.17
CA ASP A 4 -5.65 11.65 26.71
C ASP A 4 -5.69 11.87 25.19
N LEU A 5 -5.60 13.13 24.78
CA LEU A 5 -5.62 13.55 23.38
C LEU A 5 -4.21 13.62 22.77
N LEU A 6 -3.18 13.76 23.61
CA LEU A 6 -1.80 13.96 23.15
C LEU A 6 -1.12 12.63 22.82
N HIS A 7 -1.47 11.56 23.54
CA HIS A 7 -0.86 10.24 23.36
C HIS A 7 -1.92 9.15 23.11
N PRO A 8 -2.68 9.23 22.00
CA PRO A 8 -3.67 8.21 21.68
C PRO A 8 -3.01 6.85 21.42
N SER A 9 -3.70 5.76 21.76
CA SER A 9 -3.16 4.42 21.54
C SER A 9 -3.01 4.11 20.05
N PRO A 10 -1.98 3.37 19.62
CA PRO A 10 -1.77 3.03 18.20
C PRO A 10 -2.94 2.28 17.55
N VAL A 11 -3.66 1.49 18.34
CA VAL A 11 -4.85 0.75 17.89
C VAL A 11 -5.99 1.73 17.56
N SER A 12 -6.18 2.76 18.39
CA SER A 12 -7.20 3.78 18.15
C SER A 12 -6.89 4.60 16.89
N GLU A 13 -5.63 5.03 16.71
CA GLU A 13 -5.18 5.80 15.54
C GLU A 13 -5.30 5.01 14.22
N ARG A 14 -5.04 3.69 14.25
CA ARG A 14 -5.16 2.84 13.06
C ARG A 14 -6.60 2.70 12.55
N ARG A 15 -7.58 2.68 13.47
CA ARG A 15 -9.01 2.59 13.15
C ARG A 15 -9.59 3.90 12.60
N LYS A 16 -8.99 5.05 12.95
CA LYS A 16 -9.41 6.36 12.44
C LYS A 16 -9.16 6.47 10.93
N HIS A 17 -10.01 7.24 10.26
CA HIS A 17 -9.78 7.64 8.87
C HIS A 17 -8.45 8.39 8.75
N LYS A 18 -7.73 8.23 7.63
CA LYS A 18 -6.36 8.76 7.42
C LYS A 18 -6.23 10.28 7.67
N LEU A 19 -7.30 11.05 7.44
CA LEU A 19 -7.34 12.51 7.66
C LEU A 19 -7.78 12.93 9.07
N LYS A 20 -8.20 11.99 9.93
CA LYS A 20 -8.73 12.24 11.28
C LYS A 20 -7.82 11.71 12.38
N ARG A 21 -6.60 11.31 12.03
CA ARG A 21 -5.53 10.97 12.96
C ARG A 21 -5.00 12.21 13.64
N LEU A 22 -4.27 12.03 14.74
CA LEU A 22 -3.58 13.15 15.41
C LEU A 22 -2.66 13.90 14.43
N VAL A 23 -1.92 13.15 13.61
CA VAL A 23 -1.16 13.66 12.46
C VAL A 23 -1.58 12.89 11.21
N PRO A 24 -2.04 13.56 10.14
CA PRO A 24 -2.52 12.90 8.93
C PRO A 24 -1.36 12.29 8.13
N HIS A 25 -1.53 11.05 7.67
CA HIS A 25 -0.55 10.36 6.83
C HIS A 25 -1.22 9.31 5.93
N PRO A 26 -0.61 8.92 4.79
CA PRO A 26 -1.19 7.92 3.90
C PRO A 26 -1.20 6.51 4.52
N ASN A 27 -2.14 5.67 4.05
CA ASN A 27 -2.20 4.22 4.34
C ASN A 27 -1.58 3.37 3.22
N SER A 28 -1.18 4.00 2.11
CA SER A 28 -0.54 3.34 0.97
C SER A 28 0.94 3.12 1.23
N TYR A 29 1.54 2.22 0.46
CA TYR A 29 2.94 1.83 0.59
C TYR A 29 3.49 1.38 -0.76
N PHE A 30 4.80 1.32 -0.88
CA PHE A 30 5.50 0.64 -1.96
C PHE A 30 5.91 -0.75 -1.48
N MET A 31 5.92 -1.72 -2.39
CA MET A 31 6.34 -3.09 -2.10
C MET A 31 7.21 -3.62 -3.23
N ASP A 32 8.15 -4.48 -2.86
CA ASP A 32 9.01 -5.17 -3.81
C ASP A 32 8.35 -6.47 -4.24
N VAL A 33 8.01 -6.58 -5.53
CA VAL A 33 7.41 -7.77 -6.11
C VAL A 33 8.48 -8.51 -6.91
N LYS A 34 8.70 -9.78 -6.57
CA LYS A 34 9.58 -10.67 -7.31
C LYS A 34 8.77 -11.41 -8.37
N CYS A 35 9.15 -11.26 -9.62
CA CYS A 35 8.48 -11.97 -10.71
C CYS A 35 8.87 -13.47 -10.73
N PRO A 36 7.92 -14.40 -10.93
CA PRO A 36 8.22 -15.83 -10.99
C PRO A 36 9.05 -16.25 -12.22
N GLY A 37 9.01 -15.49 -13.33
CA GLY A 37 9.74 -15.82 -14.55
C GLY A 37 11.14 -15.20 -14.61
N CYS A 38 11.21 -13.87 -14.49
CA CYS A 38 12.46 -13.10 -14.65
C CYS A 38 13.31 -13.04 -13.37
N TYR A 39 12.78 -13.43 -12.19
CA TYR A 39 13.35 -13.26 -10.83
C TYR A 39 13.82 -11.85 -10.46
N LYS A 40 13.65 -10.87 -11.34
CA LYS A 40 13.89 -9.45 -11.08
C LYS A 40 12.87 -8.94 -10.08
N ILE A 41 13.36 -8.06 -9.22
CA ILE A 41 12.57 -7.35 -8.23
C ILE A 41 12.16 -6.02 -8.85
N THR A 42 10.87 -5.70 -8.74
CA THR A 42 10.31 -4.43 -9.21
C THR A 42 9.50 -3.80 -8.08
N THR A 43 9.69 -2.50 -7.87
CA THR A 43 8.96 -1.71 -6.88
C THR A 43 7.57 -1.37 -7.41
N VAL A 44 6.52 -1.78 -6.70
CA VAL A 44 5.11 -1.59 -7.07
C VAL A 44 4.40 -0.76 -6.00
N PHE A 45 3.58 0.21 -6.41
CA PHE A 45 2.73 0.97 -5.51
C PHE A 45 1.48 0.17 -5.13
N SER A 46 1.09 0.18 -3.84
CA SER A 46 -0.01 -0.67 -3.35
C SER A 46 -1.39 -0.35 -3.92
N HIS A 47 -1.62 0.87 -4.41
CA HIS A 47 -2.86 1.29 -5.07
C HIS A 47 -2.57 1.72 -6.52
N ALA A 48 -1.77 0.92 -7.25
CA ALA A 48 -1.42 1.19 -8.64
C ALA A 48 -2.69 1.33 -9.52
N GLN A 49 -2.77 2.42 -10.28
CA GLN A 49 -3.85 2.68 -11.24
C GLN A 49 -3.60 2.06 -12.62
N ARG A 50 -2.35 1.73 -12.93
CA ARG A 50 -1.94 1.12 -14.19
C ARG A 50 -1.56 -0.34 -13.96
N VAL A 51 -1.72 -1.14 -15.01
CA VAL A 51 -1.16 -2.50 -15.04
C VAL A 51 0.37 -2.39 -14.97
N VAL A 52 0.98 -3.08 -14.02
CA VAL A 52 2.44 -3.10 -13.85
C VAL A 52 2.99 -4.38 -14.46
N VAL A 53 4.09 -4.25 -15.20
CA VAL A 53 4.68 -5.32 -16.01
C VAL A 53 6.16 -5.51 -15.62
N CYS A 54 6.66 -6.76 -15.52
CA CYS A 54 8.10 -7.00 -15.32
C CYS A 54 8.87 -6.46 -16.53
N ALA A 55 9.89 -5.62 -16.28
CA ALA A 55 10.76 -5.08 -17.33
C ALA A 55 11.59 -6.14 -18.06
N GLY A 56 11.71 -7.36 -17.52
CA GLY A 56 12.52 -8.45 -18.09
C GLY A 56 11.74 -9.44 -18.96
N CYS A 57 10.56 -9.89 -18.54
CA CYS A 57 9.79 -10.94 -19.21
C CYS A 57 8.38 -10.50 -19.65
N SER A 58 8.07 -9.21 -19.53
CA SER A 58 6.77 -8.64 -19.93
C SER A 58 5.55 -9.28 -19.25
N THR A 59 5.74 -10.03 -18.18
CA THR A 59 4.66 -10.63 -17.39
C THR A 59 3.98 -9.57 -16.54
N ILE A 60 2.65 -9.64 -16.45
CA ILE A 60 1.86 -8.77 -15.57
C ILE A 60 2.18 -9.13 -14.11
N LEU A 61 2.41 -8.11 -13.27
CA LEU A 61 2.70 -8.25 -11.84
C LEU A 61 1.52 -7.84 -10.97
N CYS A 62 0.76 -6.83 -11.41
CA CYS A 62 -0.47 -6.44 -10.75
C CYS A 62 -1.48 -5.79 -11.69
N GLN A 63 -2.76 -5.95 -11.36
CA GLN A 63 -3.89 -5.32 -12.02
C GLN A 63 -4.50 -4.21 -11.13
N PRO A 64 -4.93 -3.08 -11.72
CA PRO A 64 -5.55 -2.01 -10.96
C PRO A 64 -6.93 -2.40 -10.45
N THR A 65 -7.29 -1.90 -9.27
CA THR A 65 -8.64 -2.03 -8.70
C THR A 65 -9.08 -0.68 -8.12
N GLY A 66 -10.30 -0.58 -7.58
CA GLY A 66 -10.74 0.62 -6.84
C GLY A 66 -10.00 0.86 -5.51
N GLY A 67 -9.17 -0.10 -5.06
CA GLY A 67 -8.42 -0.02 -3.81
C GLY A 67 -6.98 -0.51 -4.00
N ARG A 68 -6.60 -1.55 -3.24
CA ARG A 68 -5.27 -2.16 -3.41
C ARG A 68 -5.20 -2.92 -4.73
N ALA A 69 -4.10 -2.75 -5.46
CA ALA A 69 -3.84 -3.47 -6.69
C ALA A 69 -3.85 -4.98 -6.42
N ARG A 70 -4.43 -5.75 -7.36
CA ARG A 70 -4.48 -7.21 -7.30
C ARG A 70 -3.15 -7.75 -7.85
N LEU A 71 -2.38 -8.42 -7.01
CA LEU A 71 -1.16 -9.12 -7.42
C LEU A 71 -1.53 -10.39 -8.21
N THR A 72 -0.74 -10.70 -9.23
CA THR A 72 -0.87 -11.88 -10.10
C THR A 72 0.22 -12.89 -9.85
#